data_AF-A0A2V6BSM5-F1
#
_entry.id   AF-A0A2V6BSM5-F1
#
_cell.length_a   1.000
_cell.length_b   1.000
_cell.length_c   1.000
_cell.angle_alpha   90.00
_cell.angle_beta   90.00
_cell.angle_gamma   90.00
#
_symmetry.space_group_name_H-M   'P 1'
#
loop_
_entity.id
_entity.type
_entity.pdbx_description
1 polymer ?
#
loop_
_entity_poly.entity_id
_entity_poly.type
_entity_poly.pdbx_seq_one_letter_code
_entity_poly.pdbx_strand_id
1 'polypeptide(L)'
;VFAGRSFMPDVPSLSLALIGLYFFLRWIDDEKPTSLFAAATAISLALLIKLPSAIIGAPLLFFVWKKWRWNFVRQPSLWLFATITTLPSIAWYWHAHQISEKFYPHHFFGAGGIRIEKFSWYWKIVLLTGISSLTPILSVFALAGVFVSRRGKYARVFHWWLAATILFIIVVGYGNRHPWYQLPLVPIAAVFAGAACAFIGSKISDSRVAMITFSIFLAISFSVLSWFYLRPLYRSAAAELRNAGLELRNLTAPDALIVAADNGDPTIFYYAQRRGWHFLEKDGIYQGNPIDNEQLIVDLAKLRSHGATHLVFTTNTFWWLEYYPDFVRHLGKTATLIQATPEFRIYRLNPATR
;
A
#
# COMPACT_ATOMS: atom_id res chain seq x y z
N VAL A 1 -1.52 -13.38 5.00
CA VAL A 1 -2.37 -13.80 3.86
C VAL A 1 -3.00 -12.61 3.15
N PHE A 2 -3.81 -11.78 3.82
CA PHE A 2 -4.49 -10.64 3.20
C PHE A 2 -3.56 -9.76 2.34
N ALA A 3 -2.55 -9.14 2.94
CA ALA A 3 -1.63 -8.25 2.22
C ALA A 3 -0.92 -8.94 1.04
N GLY A 4 -0.57 -10.22 1.17
CA GLY A 4 0.07 -10.99 0.09
C GLY A 4 -0.85 -11.36 -1.06
N ARG A 5 -2.17 -11.19 -0.90
CA ARG A 5 -3.18 -11.37 -1.97
C ARG A 5 -3.73 -10.04 -2.48
N SER A 6 -3.36 -8.93 -1.86
CA SER A 6 -3.74 -7.59 -2.28
C SER A 6 -2.82 -7.11 -3.40
N PHE A 7 -3.37 -6.42 -4.39
CA PHE A 7 -2.57 -5.81 -5.46
C PHE A 7 -1.89 -4.53 -4.95
N MET A 8 -0.77 -4.71 -4.26
CA MET A 8 -0.01 -3.63 -3.62
C MET A 8 1.49 -3.81 -3.88
N PRO A 9 2.26 -2.73 -4.11
CA PRO A 9 3.70 -2.81 -4.32
C PRO A 9 4.48 -3.20 -3.06
N ASP A 10 3.87 -3.06 -1.88
CA ASP A 10 4.49 -3.26 -0.58
C ASP A 10 5.03 -4.69 -0.37
N VAL A 11 4.22 -5.71 -0.70
CA VAL A 11 4.59 -7.11 -0.45
C VAL A 11 5.67 -7.61 -1.42
N PRO A 12 5.57 -7.37 -2.74
CA PRO A 12 6.68 -7.69 -3.66
C PRO A 12 7.99 -7.02 -3.24
N SER A 13 7.94 -5.72 -2.89
CA SER A 13 9.11 -4.97 -2.44
C SER A 13 9.75 -5.55 -1.18
N LEU A 14 8.95 -5.81 -0.14
CA LEU A 14 9.43 -6.40 1.11
C LEU A 14 9.98 -7.81 0.91
N SER A 15 9.35 -8.61 0.04
CA SER A 15 9.81 -9.98 -0.27
C SER A 15 11.18 -9.96 -0.94
N LEU A 16 11.37 -9.07 -1.92
CA LEU A 16 12.66 -8.87 -2.59
C LEU A 16 13.75 -8.36 -1.62
N ALA A 17 13.40 -7.45 -0.71
CA ALA A 17 14.31 -6.99 0.33
C ALA A 17 14.75 -8.14 1.27
N LEU A 18 13.83 -9.03 1.65
CA LEU A 18 14.13 -10.22 2.45
C LEU A 18 14.99 -11.25 1.71
N ILE A 19 14.69 -11.51 0.43
CA ILE A 19 15.50 -12.37 -0.44
C ILE A 19 16.92 -11.80 -0.56
N GLY A 20 17.04 -10.49 -0.76
CA GLY A 20 18.32 -9.82 -0.84
C GLY A 20 19.11 -9.87 0.47
N LEU A 21 18.46 -9.68 1.62
CA LEU A 21 19.09 -9.88 2.94
C LEU A 21 19.58 -11.31 3.14
N TYR A 22 18.80 -12.31 2.70
CA TYR A 22 19.21 -13.72 2.76
C TYR A 22 20.46 -13.99 1.92
N PHE A 23 20.49 -13.55 0.65
CA PHE A 23 21.67 -13.75 -0.19
C PHE A 23 22.88 -12.93 0.27
N PHE A 24 22.64 -11.75 0.84
CA PHE A 24 23.71 -10.96 1.44
C PHE A 24 24.34 -11.69 2.63
N LEU A 25 23.51 -12.31 3.48
CA LEU A 25 23.98 -13.16 4.57
C LEU A 25 24.80 -14.36 4.05
N ARG A 26 24.36 -15.02 2.98
CA ARG A 26 25.15 -16.09 2.36
C ARG A 26 26.49 -15.59 1.87
N TRP A 27 26.51 -14.44 1.19
CA TRP A 27 27.75 -13.82 0.73
C TRP A 27 28.70 -13.46 1.89
N ILE A 28 28.17 -13.00 3.02
CA ILE A 28 28.98 -12.72 4.22
C ILE A 28 29.69 -13.99 4.71
N ASP A 29 29.05 -15.16 4.60
CA ASP A 29 29.59 -16.44 5.07
C ASP A 29 30.45 -17.16 4.00
N ASP A 30 30.09 -17.12 2.71
CA ASP A 30 30.73 -17.89 1.62
C ASP A 30 31.58 -17.07 0.64
N GLU A 31 31.48 -15.73 0.68
CA GLU A 31 32.16 -14.76 -0.19
C GLU A 31 31.97 -14.99 -1.70
N LYS A 32 30.94 -15.76 -2.10
CA LYS A 32 30.69 -16.07 -3.51
C LYS A 32 30.11 -14.86 -4.25
N PRO A 33 30.62 -14.52 -5.45
CA PRO A 33 30.11 -13.39 -6.22
C PRO A 33 28.64 -13.58 -6.62
N THR A 34 28.20 -14.81 -6.86
CA THR A 34 26.80 -15.12 -7.18
C THR A 34 25.84 -14.69 -6.07
N SER A 35 26.18 -14.94 -4.81
CA SER A 35 25.41 -14.49 -3.64
C SER A 35 25.38 -12.96 -3.55
N LEU A 36 26.49 -12.28 -3.83
CA LEU A 36 26.56 -10.81 -3.83
C LEU A 36 25.67 -10.20 -4.91
N PHE A 37 25.76 -10.68 -6.15
CA PHE A 37 24.95 -10.17 -7.26
C PHE A 37 23.46 -10.48 -7.07
N ALA A 38 23.11 -11.69 -6.59
CA ALA A 38 21.73 -12.02 -6.26
C ALA A 38 21.16 -11.07 -5.19
N ALA A 39 21.95 -10.78 -4.15
CA ALA A 39 21.57 -9.84 -3.11
C ALA A 39 21.37 -8.42 -3.66
N ALA A 40 22.35 -7.93 -4.44
CA ALA A 40 22.34 -6.59 -4.99
C ALA A 40 21.15 -6.36 -5.94
N THR A 41 20.90 -7.31 -6.84
CA THR A 41 19.77 -7.26 -7.76
C THR A 41 18.43 -7.28 -7.02
N ALA A 42 18.26 -8.19 -6.05
CA ALA A 42 17.01 -8.28 -5.30
C ALA A 42 16.72 -6.99 -4.50
N ILE A 43 17.74 -6.41 -3.84
CA ILE A 43 17.58 -5.14 -3.11
C ILE A 43 17.34 -3.97 -4.07
N SER A 44 18.05 -3.92 -5.21
CA SER A 44 17.82 -2.89 -6.24
C SER A 44 16.38 -2.90 -6.73
N LEU A 45 15.84 -4.08 -7.04
CA LEU A 45 14.44 -4.24 -7.45
C LEU A 45 13.46 -3.85 -6.34
N ALA A 46 13.76 -4.19 -5.08
CA ALA A 46 12.95 -3.73 -3.95
C ALA A 46 12.90 -2.19 -3.88
N LEU A 47 14.05 -1.52 -3.99
CA LEU A 47 14.12 -0.06 -3.95
C LEU A 47 13.42 0.61 -5.14
N LEU A 48 13.53 0.03 -6.34
CA LEU A 48 12.82 0.48 -7.54
C LEU A 48 11.29 0.38 -7.40
N ILE A 49 10.80 -0.68 -6.74
CA ILE A 49 9.36 -0.82 -6.48
C ILE A 49 8.91 0.16 -5.40
N LYS A 50 9.66 0.25 -4.28
CA LYS A 50 9.26 1.08 -3.15
C LYS A 50 10.46 1.51 -2.29
N LEU A 51 10.82 2.79 -2.41
CA LEU A 51 11.93 3.40 -1.66
C LEU A 51 11.92 3.14 -0.13
N PRO A 52 10.77 3.15 0.59
CA PRO A 52 10.73 2.76 2.01
C PRO A 52 11.38 1.41 2.37
N SER A 53 11.51 0.47 1.41
CA SER A 53 12.26 -0.77 1.63
C SER A 53 13.75 -0.56 1.91
N ALA A 54 14.30 0.65 1.72
CA ALA A 54 15.65 1.05 2.12
C ALA A 54 15.95 0.84 3.62
N ILE A 55 14.93 0.70 4.47
CA ILE A 55 15.09 0.32 5.87
C ILE A 55 15.83 -1.03 6.03
N ILE A 56 15.80 -1.91 5.02
CA ILE A 56 16.61 -3.14 4.99
C ILE A 56 18.12 -2.86 5.04
N GLY A 57 18.56 -1.63 4.75
CA GLY A 57 19.92 -1.16 4.99
C GLY A 57 20.38 -1.34 6.45
N ALA A 58 19.48 -1.22 7.43
CA ALA A 58 19.82 -1.38 8.84
C ALA A 58 20.37 -2.78 9.18
N PRO A 59 19.68 -3.89 8.87
CA PRO A 59 20.24 -5.21 9.10
C PRO A 59 21.49 -5.50 8.23
N LEU A 60 21.59 -4.96 7.01
CA LEU A 60 22.78 -5.11 6.17
C LEU A 60 24.01 -4.44 6.79
N LEU A 61 23.88 -3.17 7.20
CA LEU A 61 24.93 -2.40 7.85
C LEU A 61 25.38 -3.05 9.16
N PHE A 62 24.46 -3.65 9.91
CA PHE A 62 24.82 -4.43 11.11
C PHE A 62 25.79 -5.57 10.79
N PHE A 63 25.55 -6.34 9.72
CA PHE A 63 26.45 -7.43 9.33
C PHE A 63 27.78 -6.94 8.78
N VAL A 64 27.75 -5.90 7.95
CA VAL A 64 28.96 -5.24 7.45
C VAL A 64 29.84 -4.77 8.61
N TRP A 65 29.25 -4.04 9.56
CA TRP A 65 29.94 -3.55 10.74
C TRP A 65 30.49 -4.70 11.58
N LYS A 66 29.69 -5.76 11.77
CA LYS A 66 30.12 -6.92 12.57
C LYS A 66 31.33 -7.62 11.97
N LYS A 67 31.40 -7.76 10.63
CA LYS A 67 32.49 -8.46 9.94
C LYS A 67 33.74 -7.59 9.79
N TRP A 68 33.60 -6.34 9.35
CA TRP A 68 34.74 -5.50 8.98
C TRP A 68 34.98 -4.27 9.85
N ARG A 69 34.03 -3.87 10.72
CA ARG A 69 34.07 -2.57 11.44
C ARG A 69 34.35 -1.45 10.44
N TRP A 70 35.08 -0.40 10.82
CA TRP A 70 35.47 0.70 9.92
C TRP A 70 36.24 0.26 8.67
N ASN A 71 36.86 -0.93 8.65
CA ASN A 71 37.57 -1.41 7.45
C ASN A 71 36.62 -1.79 6.31
N PHE A 72 35.30 -1.74 6.51
CA PHE A 72 34.33 -1.97 5.43
C PHE A 72 34.52 -0.99 4.27
N VAL A 73 34.98 0.25 4.53
CA VAL A 73 35.22 1.27 3.49
C VAL A 73 36.33 0.87 2.51
N ARG A 74 37.17 -0.10 2.88
CA ARG A 74 38.24 -0.64 2.04
C ARG A 74 37.79 -1.86 1.23
N GLN A 75 36.54 -2.30 1.36
CA GLN A 75 36.04 -3.50 0.67
C GLN A 75 35.40 -3.10 -0.68
N PRO A 76 36.06 -3.39 -1.83
CA PRO A 76 35.55 -3.00 -3.14
C PRO A 76 34.21 -3.68 -3.48
N SER A 77 34.00 -4.90 -2.99
CA SER A 77 32.75 -5.65 -3.14
C SER A 77 31.55 -4.92 -2.53
N LEU A 78 31.72 -4.21 -1.41
CA LEU A 78 30.66 -3.43 -0.78
C LEU A 78 30.31 -2.18 -1.59
N TRP A 79 31.30 -1.53 -2.21
CA TRP A 79 31.05 -0.39 -3.10
C TRP A 79 30.35 -0.81 -4.38
N LEU A 80 30.76 -1.95 -4.97
CA LEU A 80 30.07 -2.54 -6.11
C LEU A 80 28.62 -2.88 -5.75
N PHE A 81 28.39 -3.51 -4.61
CA PHE A 81 27.06 -3.81 -4.09
C PHE A 81 26.23 -2.54 -3.88
N ALA A 82 26.79 -1.52 -3.23
CA ALA A 82 26.10 -0.24 -3.01
C ALA A 82 25.73 0.44 -4.33
N THR A 83 26.62 0.38 -5.33
CA THR A 83 26.38 0.94 -6.67
C THR A 83 25.22 0.22 -7.36
N ILE A 84 25.25 -1.11 -7.42
CA ILE A 84 24.19 -1.90 -8.07
C ILE A 84 22.84 -1.71 -7.36
N THR A 85 22.85 -1.66 -6.02
CA THR A 85 21.61 -1.50 -5.24
C THR A 85 20.99 -0.12 -5.40
N THR A 86 21.79 0.95 -5.42
CA THR A 86 21.26 2.33 -5.35
C THR A 86 21.18 3.04 -6.70
N LEU A 87 22.10 2.79 -7.63
CA LEU A 87 22.20 3.56 -8.87
C LEU A 87 20.94 3.48 -9.75
N PRO A 88 20.32 2.30 -9.98
CA PRO A 88 19.08 2.21 -10.76
C PRO A 88 17.94 3.00 -10.12
N SER A 89 17.79 2.92 -8.80
CA SER A 89 16.76 3.67 -8.08
C SER A 89 17.01 5.17 -8.12
N ILE A 90 18.26 5.62 -7.95
CA ILE A 90 18.62 7.05 -8.07
C ILE A 90 18.24 7.57 -9.46
N ALA A 91 18.62 6.85 -10.53
CA ALA A 91 18.29 7.25 -11.90
C ALA A 91 16.78 7.29 -12.14
N TRP A 92 16.04 6.29 -11.66
CA TRP A 92 14.58 6.23 -11.81
C TRP A 92 13.86 7.34 -11.03
N TYR A 93 14.20 7.53 -9.76
CA TYR A 93 13.55 8.56 -8.94
C TYR A 93 13.92 9.98 -9.36
N TRP A 94 15.14 10.18 -9.89
CA TRP A 94 15.52 11.43 -10.54
C TRP A 94 14.63 11.71 -11.76
N HIS A 95 14.46 10.72 -12.64
CA HIS A 95 13.57 10.86 -13.79
C HIS A 95 12.12 11.11 -13.37
N ALA A 96 11.60 10.36 -12.39
CA ALA A 96 10.25 10.53 -11.88
C ALA A 96 10.04 11.93 -11.27
N HIS A 97 11.07 12.50 -10.62
CA HIS A 97 11.02 13.88 -10.13
C HIS A 97 10.87 14.88 -11.28
N GLN A 98 11.68 14.75 -12.34
CA GLN A 98 11.57 15.60 -13.53
C GLN A 98 10.19 15.51 -14.18
N ILE A 99 9.60 14.30 -14.26
CA ILE A 99 8.23 14.11 -14.74
C ILE A 99 7.24 14.86 -13.86
N SER A 100 7.38 14.74 -12.53
CA SER A 100 6.51 15.42 -11.58
C SER A 100 6.67 16.94 -11.58
N GLU A 101 7.80 17.49 -12.01
CA GLU A 101 7.93 18.95 -12.15
C GLU A 101 7.36 19.43 -13.47
N LYS A 102 7.55 18.67 -14.55
CA LYS A 102 7.21 19.07 -15.92
C LYS A 102 5.73 18.89 -16.26
N PHE A 103 5.11 17.84 -15.75
CA PHE A 103 3.74 17.47 -16.12
C PHE A 103 2.79 17.63 -14.95
N TYR A 104 1.62 18.20 -15.23
CA TYR A 104 0.48 18.16 -14.32
C TYR A 104 0.19 16.69 -13.93
N PRO A 105 -0.16 16.37 -12.67
CA PRO A 105 -0.61 17.23 -11.56
C PRO A 105 0.48 17.95 -10.74
N HIS A 106 1.72 17.96 -11.21
CA HIS A 106 2.87 18.47 -10.47
C HIS A 106 3.06 17.80 -9.09
N HIS A 107 2.84 16.49 -9.04
CA HIS A 107 2.86 15.72 -7.79
C HIS A 107 3.93 14.64 -7.82
N PHE A 108 4.85 14.69 -6.84
CA PHE A 108 5.82 13.63 -6.60
C PHE A 108 5.37 12.73 -5.44
N PHE A 109 5.49 11.43 -5.63
CA PHE A 109 5.14 10.46 -4.60
C PHE A 109 5.92 10.71 -3.30
N GLY A 110 5.22 10.69 -2.17
CA GLY A 110 5.81 10.90 -0.85
C GLY A 110 6.02 12.37 -0.46
N ALA A 111 5.62 13.32 -1.32
CA ALA A 111 5.66 14.75 -1.00
C ALA A 111 4.96 15.04 0.36
N GLY A 112 5.66 15.80 1.22
CA GLY A 112 5.19 16.13 2.57
C GLY A 112 5.20 14.98 3.59
N GLY A 113 5.72 13.80 3.23
CA GLY A 113 5.72 12.63 4.10
C GLY A 113 6.68 12.69 5.29
N ILE A 114 7.80 13.43 5.15
CA ILE A 114 8.78 13.65 6.21
C ILE A 114 8.24 14.74 7.13
N ARG A 115 7.48 14.32 8.15
CA ARG A 115 6.89 15.22 9.13
C ARG A 115 6.58 14.45 10.41
N ILE A 116 7.08 14.97 11.52
CA ILE A 116 6.74 14.45 12.86
C ILE A 116 5.32 14.90 13.20
N GLU A 117 4.50 13.98 13.68
CA GLU A 117 3.08 14.19 13.97
C GLU A 117 2.79 14.23 15.48
N LYS A 118 1.55 14.50 15.86
CA LYS A 118 1.12 14.48 17.27
C LYS A 118 1.03 13.05 17.81
N PHE A 119 1.11 12.89 19.14
CA PHE A 119 1.03 11.58 19.79
C PHE A 119 -0.18 10.74 19.34
N SER A 120 -1.37 11.34 19.19
CA SER A 120 -2.58 10.65 18.76
C SER A 120 -2.45 9.97 17.38
N TRP A 121 -1.66 10.55 16.48
CA TRP A 121 -1.34 9.97 15.18
C TRP A 121 -0.54 8.67 15.33
N TYR A 122 0.55 8.71 16.09
CA TYR A 122 1.38 7.54 16.35
C TYR A 122 0.63 6.48 17.15
N TRP A 123 -0.20 6.88 18.11
CA TRP A 123 -1.04 5.95 18.86
C TRP A 123 -1.99 5.19 17.94
N LYS A 124 -2.60 5.87 16.96
CA LYS A 124 -3.40 5.22 15.92
C LYS A 124 -2.58 4.23 15.09
N ILE A 125 -1.36 4.59 14.69
CA ILE A 125 -0.46 3.67 13.97
C ILE A 125 -0.15 2.42 14.80
N VAL A 126 0.22 2.60 16.08
CA VAL A 126 0.52 1.49 17.01
C VAL A 126 -0.67 0.56 17.15
N LEU A 127 -1.87 1.11 17.40
CA LEU A 127 -3.09 0.33 17.54
C LEU A 127 -3.40 -0.45 16.26
N LEU A 128 -3.46 0.23 15.11
CA LEU A 128 -3.77 -0.42 13.83
C LEU A 128 -2.73 -1.48 13.46
N THR A 129 -1.45 -1.19 13.65
CA THR A 129 -0.37 -2.15 13.38
C THR A 129 -0.50 -3.38 14.26
N GLY A 130 -0.72 -3.20 15.56
CA GLY A 130 -0.82 -4.29 16.53
C GLY A 130 -2.05 -5.17 16.30
N ILE A 131 -3.20 -4.59 15.99
CA ILE A 131 -4.46 -5.35 15.87
C ILE A 131 -4.72 -5.89 14.45
N SER A 132 -4.30 -5.19 13.39
CA SER A 132 -4.60 -5.59 12.01
C SER A 132 -3.39 -6.19 11.30
N SER A 133 -2.24 -5.50 11.31
CA SER A 133 -1.08 -5.92 10.50
C SER A 133 -0.34 -7.09 11.12
N LEU A 134 -0.10 -7.01 12.43
CA LEU A 134 0.54 -8.09 13.18
C LEU A 134 -0.50 -9.08 13.71
N THR A 135 -1.69 -8.61 14.07
CA THR A 135 -2.72 -9.30 14.87
C THR A 135 -2.35 -9.39 16.36
N PRO A 136 -3.34 -9.45 17.28
CA PRO A 136 -3.06 -9.37 18.71
C PRO A 136 -2.12 -10.46 19.23
N ILE A 137 -2.26 -11.71 18.76
CA ILE A 137 -1.41 -12.82 19.20
C ILE A 137 0.04 -12.60 18.79
N LEU A 138 0.29 -12.25 17.52
CA LEU A 138 1.65 -11.99 17.07
C LEU A 138 2.25 -10.79 17.80
N SER A 139 1.46 -9.74 18.05
CA SER A 139 1.91 -8.55 18.77
C SER A 139 2.33 -8.86 20.20
N VAL A 140 1.51 -9.59 20.95
CA VAL A 140 1.81 -9.98 22.35
C VAL A 140 3.07 -10.85 22.39
N PHE A 141 3.16 -11.84 21.51
CA PHE A 141 4.32 -12.73 21.45
C PHE A 141 5.59 -12.01 20.98
N ALA A 142 5.48 -11.09 20.02
CA ALA A 142 6.60 -10.28 19.57
C ALA A 142 7.11 -9.38 20.70
N LEU A 143 6.22 -8.72 21.45
CA LEU A 143 6.60 -7.90 22.61
C LEU A 143 7.30 -8.72 23.69
N ALA A 144 6.76 -9.88 24.08
CA ALA A 144 7.44 -10.80 24.99
C ALA A 144 8.80 -11.25 24.43
N GLY A 145 8.83 -11.53 23.13
CA GLY A 145 9.98 -11.97 22.35
C GLY A 145 11.16 -11.02 22.38
N VAL A 146 10.90 -9.70 22.36
CA VAL A 146 11.95 -8.68 22.47
C VAL A 146 12.77 -8.90 23.75
N PHE A 147 12.12 -9.19 24.89
CA PHE A 147 12.78 -9.33 26.19
C PHE A 147 13.41 -10.71 26.41
N VAL A 148 12.81 -11.78 25.89
CA VAL A 148 13.30 -13.15 26.10
C VAL A 148 14.26 -13.64 25.00
N SER A 149 14.41 -12.87 23.92
CA SER A 149 15.31 -13.23 22.83
C SER A 149 16.74 -13.42 23.33
N ARG A 150 17.22 -14.67 23.26
CA ARG A 150 18.59 -15.01 23.64
C ARG A 150 19.57 -14.27 22.73
N ARG A 151 20.68 -13.79 23.31
CA ARG A 151 21.77 -13.09 22.59
C ARG A 151 22.51 -14.06 21.65
N GLY A 152 21.96 -14.35 20.47
CA GLY A 152 22.59 -15.16 19.42
C GLY A 152 23.35 -14.35 18.37
N LYS A 153 24.04 -15.04 17.43
CA LYS A 153 24.80 -14.43 16.31
C LYS A 153 23.96 -13.41 15.53
N TYR A 154 22.66 -13.68 15.38
CA TYR A 154 21.71 -12.92 14.57
C TYR A 154 20.66 -12.13 15.37
N ALA A 155 20.48 -12.39 16.67
CA ALA A 155 19.38 -11.80 17.44
C ALA A 155 19.42 -10.26 17.49
N ARG A 156 20.63 -9.68 17.56
CA ARG A 156 20.80 -8.21 17.57
C ARG A 156 20.43 -7.56 16.23
N VAL A 157 20.44 -8.28 15.11
CA VAL A 157 20.09 -7.69 13.81
C VAL A 157 18.63 -7.21 13.79
N PHE A 158 17.73 -7.99 14.39
CA PHE A 158 16.31 -7.66 14.44
C PHE A 158 16.00 -6.52 15.40
N HIS A 159 16.83 -6.29 16.42
CA HIS A 159 16.73 -5.11 17.27
C HIS A 159 17.14 -3.84 16.52
N TRP A 160 18.23 -3.90 15.74
CA TRP A 160 18.65 -2.79 14.88
C TRP A 160 17.62 -2.49 13.80
N TRP A 161 17.05 -3.54 13.20
CA TRP A 161 15.98 -3.39 12.23
C TRP A 161 14.71 -2.80 12.85
N LEU A 162 14.33 -3.25 14.06
CA LEU A 162 13.21 -2.67 14.81
C LEU A 162 13.45 -1.19 15.10
N ALA A 163 14.63 -0.83 15.61
CA ALA A 163 14.99 0.55 15.92
C ALA A 163 14.94 1.45 14.68
N ALA A 164 15.49 0.98 13.54
CA ALA A 164 15.43 1.71 12.28
C ALA A 164 13.99 1.88 11.77
N THR A 165 13.14 0.87 11.94
CA THR A 165 11.73 0.94 11.53
C THR A 165 10.94 1.90 12.43
N ILE A 166 11.17 1.89 13.74
CA ILE A 166 10.57 2.86 14.67
C ILE A 166 11.02 4.28 14.34
N LEU A 167 12.32 4.49 14.09
CA LEU A 167 12.85 5.78 13.68
C LEU A 167 12.20 6.27 12.38
N PHE A 168 12.06 5.39 11.39
CA PHE A 168 11.36 5.70 10.14
C PHE A 168 9.90 6.11 10.39
N ILE A 169 9.17 5.36 11.23
CA ILE A 169 7.77 5.70 11.57
C ILE A 169 7.68 7.09 12.20
N ILE A 170 8.63 7.45 13.09
CA ILE A 170 8.64 8.75 13.76
C ILE A 170 8.98 9.87 12.77
N VAL A 171 10.12 9.77 12.07
CA VAL A 171 10.64 10.82 11.17
C VAL A 171 9.71 11.02 9.96
N VAL A 172 9.18 9.93 9.42
CA VAL A 172 8.27 9.93 8.27
C VAL A 172 6.82 9.80 8.76
N GLY A 173 6.47 10.52 9.83
CA GLY A 173 5.20 10.40 10.54
C GLY A 173 3.98 10.52 9.64
N TYR A 174 3.82 11.64 8.94
CA TYR A 174 2.71 11.81 8.00
C TYR A 174 2.76 10.81 6.83
N GLY A 175 3.96 10.49 6.34
CA GLY A 175 4.13 9.50 5.28
C GLY A 175 3.60 8.13 5.69
N ASN A 176 3.62 7.77 6.97
CA ASN A 176 3.06 6.53 7.53
C ASN A 176 1.52 6.52 7.69
N ARG A 177 0.80 7.28 6.85
CA ARG A 177 -0.67 7.39 6.87
C ARG A 177 -1.45 6.13 6.47
N HIS A 178 -0.82 5.19 5.77
CA HIS A 178 -1.46 3.93 5.35
C HIS A 178 -0.96 2.76 6.20
N PRO A 179 -1.86 1.86 6.68
CA PRO A 179 -1.48 0.72 7.52
C PRO A 179 -0.43 -0.22 6.90
N TRP A 180 -0.38 -0.28 5.57
CA TRP A 180 0.51 -1.17 4.84
C TRP A 180 1.99 -0.75 4.93
N TYR A 181 2.27 0.50 5.30
CA TYR A 181 3.65 0.98 5.39
C TYR A 181 4.39 0.42 6.62
N GLN A 182 3.64 -0.20 7.55
CA GLN A 182 4.18 -0.91 8.70
C GLN A 182 4.43 -2.39 8.43
N LEU A 183 4.17 -2.91 7.22
CA LEU A 183 4.49 -4.29 6.84
C LEU A 183 5.95 -4.71 7.07
N PRO A 184 6.98 -3.82 6.98
CA PRO A 184 8.35 -4.18 7.37
C PRO A 184 8.50 -4.65 8.83
N LEU A 185 7.54 -4.34 9.72
CA LEU A 185 7.52 -4.88 11.09
C LEU A 185 7.14 -6.37 11.15
N VAL A 186 6.45 -6.91 10.15
CA VAL A 186 6.00 -8.32 10.13
C VAL A 186 7.15 -9.33 10.29
N PRO A 187 8.22 -9.31 9.47
CA PRO A 187 9.34 -10.24 9.65
C PRO A 187 10.06 -10.05 10.99
N ILE A 188 10.14 -8.82 11.50
CA ILE A 188 10.74 -8.52 12.80
C ILE A 188 9.91 -9.12 13.93
N ALA A 189 8.60 -8.88 13.91
CA ALA A 189 7.65 -9.41 14.88
C ALA A 189 7.60 -10.94 14.85
N ALA A 190 7.65 -11.55 13.67
CA ALA A 190 7.69 -13.01 13.52
C ALA A 190 8.90 -13.63 14.21
N VAL A 191 10.08 -13.02 14.08
CA VAL A 191 11.30 -13.53 14.75
C VAL A 191 11.21 -13.39 16.26
N PHE A 192 10.75 -12.24 16.76
CA PHE A 192 10.58 -12.07 18.20
C PHE A 192 9.50 -13.00 18.77
N ALA A 193 8.36 -13.13 18.09
CA ALA A 193 7.32 -14.07 18.50
C ALA A 193 7.82 -15.51 18.51
N GLY A 194 8.63 -15.92 17.51
CA GLY A 194 9.30 -17.21 17.50
C GLY A 194 10.23 -17.40 18.71
N ALA A 195 10.96 -16.36 19.12
CA ALA A 195 11.79 -16.40 20.32
C ALA A 195 10.96 -16.58 21.60
N ALA A 196 9.81 -15.92 21.71
CA ALA A 196 8.88 -16.13 22.82
C ALA A 196 8.32 -17.56 22.84
N CYS A 197 7.90 -18.09 21.69
CA CYS A 197 7.45 -19.47 21.57
C CYS A 197 8.54 -20.46 21.98
N ALA A 198 9.79 -20.25 21.56
CA ALA A 198 10.91 -21.10 21.94
C ALA A 198 11.22 -21.03 23.44
N PHE A 199 11.12 -19.83 24.04
CA PHE A 199 11.29 -19.66 25.48
C PHE A 199 10.21 -20.41 26.27
N ILE A 200 8.94 -20.24 25.92
CA ILE A 200 7.83 -20.96 26.57
C ILE A 200 7.97 -22.47 26.34
N GLY A 201 8.27 -22.89 25.12
CA GLY A 201 8.50 -24.28 24.76
C GLY A 201 9.58 -24.94 25.61
N SER A 202 10.65 -24.21 25.97
CA SER A 202 11.70 -24.72 26.87
C SER A 202 11.27 -24.90 28.33
N LYS A 203 10.13 -24.34 28.73
CA LYS A 203 9.55 -24.49 30.08
C LYS A 203 8.53 -25.63 30.18
N ILE A 204 7.99 -26.05 29.03
CA ILE A 204 6.98 -27.12 28.94
C ILE A 204 7.49 -28.32 28.15
N SER A 205 8.79 -28.36 27.85
CA SER A 205 9.42 -29.36 26.99
C SER A 205 9.27 -30.80 27.51
N ASP A 206 9.12 -30.94 28.82
CA ASP A 206 9.02 -32.25 29.48
C ASP A 206 7.66 -32.94 29.23
N SER A 207 6.65 -32.17 28.80
CA SER A 207 5.32 -32.69 28.49
C SER A 207 4.97 -32.49 27.01
N ARG A 208 4.97 -33.59 26.26
CA ARG A 208 4.52 -33.60 24.86
C ARG A 208 3.08 -33.11 24.71
N VAL A 209 2.22 -33.45 25.67
CA VAL A 209 0.82 -32.99 25.70
C VAL A 209 0.77 -31.48 25.86
N ALA A 210 1.53 -30.90 26.79
CA ALA A 210 1.58 -29.45 26.98
C ALA A 210 2.07 -28.72 25.72
N MET A 211 3.11 -29.23 25.05
CA MET A 211 3.63 -28.68 23.80
C MET A 211 2.60 -28.70 22.66
N ILE A 212 1.89 -29.83 22.50
CA ILE A 212 0.83 -29.97 21.48
C ILE A 212 -0.33 -29.02 21.79
N THR A 213 -0.81 -29.03 23.04
CA THR A 213 -1.91 -28.15 23.48
C THR A 213 -1.57 -26.68 23.29
N PHE A 214 -0.35 -26.26 23.66
CA PHE A 214 0.12 -24.89 23.44
C PHE A 214 0.18 -24.52 21.96
N SER A 215 0.70 -25.42 21.12
CA SER A 215 0.79 -25.19 19.67
C SER A 215 -0.59 -25.08 19.01
N ILE A 216 -1.52 -25.97 19.38
CA ILE A 216 -2.91 -25.93 18.92
C ILE A 216 -3.60 -24.64 19.40
N PHE A 217 -3.47 -24.30 20.68
CA PHE A 217 -4.03 -23.08 21.24
C PHE A 217 -3.52 -21.84 20.50
N LEU A 218 -2.21 -21.75 20.24
CA LEU A 218 -1.61 -20.64 19.52
C LEU A 218 -2.13 -20.55 18.08
N ALA A 219 -2.17 -21.68 17.36
CA ALA A 219 -2.66 -21.73 15.99
C ALA A 219 -4.14 -21.36 15.87
N ILE A 220 -4.99 -21.87 16.77
CA ILE A 220 -6.42 -21.52 16.84
C ILE A 220 -6.58 -20.05 17.19
N SER A 221 -5.92 -19.57 18.24
CA SER A 221 -6.01 -18.17 18.67
C SER A 221 -5.57 -17.19 17.59
N PHE A 222 -4.45 -17.47 16.92
CA PHE A 222 -3.98 -16.68 15.79
C PHE A 222 -4.98 -16.67 14.64
N SER A 223 -5.55 -17.84 14.28
CA SER A 223 -6.51 -17.96 13.18
C SER A 223 -7.83 -17.24 13.47
N VAL A 224 -8.38 -17.45 14.66
CA VAL A 224 -9.65 -16.82 15.10
C VAL A 224 -9.50 -15.32 15.18
N LEU A 225 -8.44 -14.81 15.83
CA LEU A 225 -8.21 -13.36 15.93
C LEU A 225 -7.89 -12.75 14.56
N SER A 226 -7.09 -13.42 13.72
CA SER A 226 -6.88 -12.98 12.34
C SER A 226 -8.21 -12.85 11.59
N TRP A 227 -9.12 -13.81 11.71
CA TRP A 227 -10.45 -13.73 11.09
C TRP A 227 -11.24 -12.52 11.57
N PHE A 228 -11.37 -12.33 12.89
CA PHE A 228 -12.15 -11.22 13.46
C PHE A 228 -11.63 -9.84 13.06
N TYR A 229 -10.31 -9.65 13.07
CA TYR A 229 -9.70 -8.34 12.76
C TYR A 229 -9.53 -8.09 11.26
N LEU A 230 -9.36 -9.14 10.44
CA LEU A 230 -9.14 -8.97 9.00
C LEU A 230 -10.43 -9.04 8.17
N ARG A 231 -11.53 -9.65 8.67
CA ARG A 231 -12.79 -9.73 7.91
C ARG A 231 -13.29 -8.40 7.33
N PRO A 232 -13.15 -7.22 7.99
CA PRO A 232 -13.62 -5.96 7.42
C PRO A 232 -12.81 -5.56 6.19
N LEU A 233 -11.52 -5.93 6.13
CA LEU A 233 -10.63 -5.61 5.01
C LEU A 233 -10.97 -6.39 3.74
N TYR A 234 -11.66 -7.54 3.86
CA TYR A 234 -12.15 -8.30 2.71
C TYR A 234 -13.41 -7.70 2.07
N ARG A 235 -14.04 -6.69 2.71
CA ARG A 235 -15.11 -5.92 2.08
C ARG A 235 -14.48 -4.86 1.19
N SER A 236 -14.70 -4.98 -0.11
CA SER A 236 -14.21 -4.02 -1.10
C SER A 236 -14.90 -2.67 -0.89
N ALA A 237 -14.14 -1.64 -0.54
CA ALA A 237 -14.66 -0.27 -0.42
C ALA A 237 -15.22 0.26 -1.75
N ALA A 238 -14.63 -0.14 -2.87
CA ALA A 238 -15.05 0.26 -4.22
C ALA A 238 -16.00 -0.75 -4.90
N ALA A 239 -16.78 -1.53 -4.12
CA ALA A 239 -17.67 -2.55 -4.69
C ALA A 239 -18.74 -1.95 -5.62
N GLU A 240 -19.33 -0.82 -5.24
CA GLU A 240 -20.31 -0.08 -6.06
C GLU A 240 -19.69 0.40 -7.39
N LEU A 241 -18.46 0.93 -7.35
CA LEU A 241 -17.73 1.40 -8.53
C LEU A 241 -17.40 0.25 -9.48
N ARG A 242 -16.98 -0.90 -8.93
CA ARG A 242 -16.79 -2.12 -9.71
C ARG A 242 -18.07 -2.54 -10.40
N ASN A 243 -19.18 -2.60 -9.66
CA ASN A 243 -20.47 -3.06 -10.19
C ASN A 243 -20.99 -2.10 -11.28
N ALA A 244 -20.92 -0.78 -11.04
CA ALA A 244 -21.26 0.24 -12.04
C ALA A 244 -20.38 0.15 -13.28
N GLY A 245 -19.07 -0.09 -13.10
CA GLY A 245 -18.13 -0.29 -14.21
C GLY A 245 -18.47 -1.51 -15.04
N LEU A 246 -18.72 -2.66 -14.41
CA LEU A 246 -19.13 -3.88 -15.11
C LEU A 246 -20.44 -3.69 -15.89
N GLU A 247 -21.39 -2.95 -15.33
CA GLU A 247 -22.64 -2.62 -16.01
C GLU A 247 -22.40 -1.70 -17.22
N LEU A 248 -21.60 -0.64 -17.06
CA LEU A 248 -21.21 0.25 -18.16
C LEU A 248 -20.52 -0.51 -19.28
N ARG A 249 -19.66 -1.49 -18.96
CA ARG A 249 -19.01 -2.33 -19.98
C ARG A 249 -20.02 -3.07 -20.85
N ASN A 250 -21.14 -3.51 -20.27
CA ASN A 250 -22.19 -4.24 -20.97
C ASN A 250 -23.13 -3.31 -21.75
N LEU A 251 -23.45 -2.13 -21.18
CA LEU A 251 -24.42 -1.20 -21.77
C LEU A 251 -23.83 -0.28 -22.85
N THR A 252 -22.52 -0.10 -22.89
CA THR A 252 -21.85 0.90 -23.76
C THR A 252 -21.00 0.26 -24.85
N ALA A 253 -20.87 0.94 -25.99
CA ALA A 253 -19.93 0.55 -27.04
C ALA A 253 -18.46 0.63 -26.55
N PRO A 254 -17.52 -0.17 -27.09
CA PRO A 254 -16.12 -0.19 -26.65
C PRO A 254 -15.39 1.15 -26.63
N ASP A 255 -15.77 2.07 -27.53
CA ASP A 255 -15.22 3.41 -27.72
C ASP A 255 -15.98 4.51 -26.95
N ALA A 256 -17.02 4.14 -26.20
CA ALA A 256 -17.79 5.09 -25.40
C ALA A 256 -16.91 5.79 -24.36
N LEU A 257 -17.02 7.11 -24.29
CA LEU A 257 -16.40 7.93 -23.25
C LEU A 257 -17.39 8.20 -22.12
N ILE A 258 -16.99 7.91 -20.89
CA ILE A 258 -17.85 7.99 -19.71
C ILE A 258 -17.43 9.15 -18.79
N VAL A 259 -18.38 9.75 -18.10
CA VAL A 259 -18.15 10.72 -17.02
C VAL A 259 -18.64 10.09 -15.73
N ALA A 260 -17.81 10.05 -14.69
CA ALA A 260 -18.14 9.36 -13.45
C ALA A 260 -18.08 10.28 -12.23
N ALA A 261 -19.21 10.45 -11.54
CA ALA A 261 -19.22 11.00 -10.19
C ALA A 261 -18.81 9.88 -9.21
N ASP A 262 -17.50 9.76 -8.97
CA ASP A 262 -16.86 8.62 -8.29
C ASP A 262 -15.87 9.03 -7.18
N ASN A 263 -15.88 10.30 -6.79
CA ASN A 263 -14.95 10.88 -5.82
C ASN A 263 -13.45 10.72 -6.19
N GLY A 264 -13.14 10.59 -7.48
CA GLY A 264 -11.75 10.45 -7.97
C GLY A 264 -11.20 9.03 -7.88
N ASP A 265 -12.04 8.01 -7.65
CA ASP A 265 -11.61 6.60 -7.61
C ASP A 265 -11.67 5.98 -9.03
N PRO A 266 -10.52 5.58 -9.61
CA PRO A 266 -10.47 5.11 -11.00
C PRO A 266 -11.03 3.69 -11.20
N THR A 267 -11.51 3.02 -10.15
CA THR A 267 -12.02 1.64 -10.19
C THR A 267 -13.10 1.47 -11.26
N ILE A 268 -13.99 2.45 -11.41
CA ILE A 268 -15.09 2.38 -12.38
C ILE A 268 -14.58 2.29 -13.82
N PHE A 269 -13.56 3.07 -14.20
CA PHE A 269 -12.98 3.04 -15.55
C PHE A 269 -12.28 1.72 -15.84
N TYR A 270 -11.56 1.18 -14.85
CA TYR A 270 -10.89 -0.12 -14.98
C TYR A 270 -11.89 -1.24 -15.30
N TYR A 271 -12.98 -1.32 -14.54
CA TYR A 271 -14.00 -2.37 -14.75
C TYR A 271 -14.91 -2.11 -15.96
N ALA A 272 -15.17 -0.84 -16.28
CA ALA A 272 -15.87 -0.47 -17.51
C ALA A 272 -15.06 -0.81 -18.76
N GLN A 273 -13.72 -0.84 -18.65
CA GLN A 273 -12.82 -0.87 -19.81
C GLN A 273 -13.18 0.25 -20.80
N ARG A 274 -13.45 1.44 -20.24
CA ARG A 274 -13.78 2.66 -20.98
C ARG A 274 -12.86 3.78 -20.53
N ARG A 275 -12.55 4.67 -21.45
CA ARG A 275 -11.89 5.94 -21.13
C ARG A 275 -12.93 6.96 -20.72
N GLY A 276 -12.48 8.01 -20.05
CA GLY A 276 -13.39 9.03 -19.56
C GLY A 276 -12.74 9.96 -18.56
N TRP A 277 -13.58 10.61 -17.78
CA TRP A 277 -13.18 11.66 -16.85
C TRP A 277 -13.93 11.49 -15.52
N HIS A 278 -13.24 11.77 -14.42
CA HIS A 278 -13.93 11.99 -13.15
C HIS A 278 -14.77 13.26 -13.29
N PHE A 279 -16.02 13.25 -12.83
CA PHE A 279 -16.86 14.43 -12.93
C PHE A 279 -16.32 15.51 -12.00
N LEU A 280 -16.18 16.75 -12.50
CA LEU A 280 -15.49 17.85 -11.83
C LEU A 280 -13.99 17.62 -11.65
N GLU A 281 -13.35 16.95 -12.62
CA GLU A 281 -11.89 17.00 -12.71
C GLU A 281 -11.40 18.27 -13.41
N LYS A 282 -10.21 18.71 -13.00
CA LYS A 282 -9.44 19.71 -13.72
C LYS A 282 -8.09 19.12 -14.03
N ASP A 283 -7.76 19.12 -15.32
CA ASP A 283 -6.50 18.61 -15.87
C ASP A 283 -6.19 17.14 -15.48
N GLY A 284 -7.20 16.34 -15.11
CA GLY A 284 -7.03 14.96 -14.65
C GLY A 284 -6.93 14.79 -13.12
N ILE A 285 -7.08 15.85 -12.32
CA ILE A 285 -7.29 15.75 -10.87
C ILE A 285 -8.75 16.02 -10.55
N TYR A 286 -9.39 15.10 -9.86
CA TYR A 286 -10.70 15.30 -9.23
C TYR A 286 -10.67 16.48 -8.23
N GLN A 287 -11.52 17.49 -8.43
CA GLN A 287 -11.52 18.73 -7.63
C GLN A 287 -12.46 18.72 -6.42
N GLY A 288 -13.02 17.56 -6.06
CA GLY A 288 -13.93 17.45 -4.92
C GLY A 288 -15.39 17.68 -5.31
N ASN A 289 -16.18 18.07 -4.32
CA ASN A 289 -17.63 18.19 -4.47
C ASN A 289 -18.01 19.46 -5.26
N PRO A 290 -19.14 19.42 -6.00
CA PRO A 290 -19.70 20.59 -6.67
C PRO A 290 -19.98 21.72 -5.68
N ILE A 291 -19.77 22.94 -6.14
CA ILE A 291 -20.06 24.17 -5.40
C ILE A 291 -21.55 24.52 -5.58
N ASP A 292 -22.05 24.43 -6.82
CA ASP A 292 -23.40 24.80 -7.18
C ASP A 292 -23.92 24.04 -8.43
N ASN A 293 -25.16 24.34 -8.82
CA ASN A 293 -25.79 23.78 -10.02
C ASN A 293 -25.06 24.20 -11.31
N GLU A 294 -24.58 25.45 -11.38
CA GLU A 294 -24.00 26.03 -12.58
C GLU A 294 -22.70 25.31 -12.95
N GLN A 295 -21.85 25.03 -11.96
CA GLN A 295 -20.61 24.29 -12.13
C GLN A 295 -20.84 22.91 -12.75
N LEU A 296 -21.82 22.15 -12.23
CA LEU A 296 -22.17 20.82 -12.76
C LEU A 296 -22.64 20.89 -14.22
N ILE A 297 -23.48 21.87 -14.54
CA ILE A 297 -24.02 22.05 -15.89
C ILE A 297 -22.90 22.42 -16.87
N VAL A 298 -22.06 23.39 -16.51
CA VAL A 298 -20.97 23.88 -17.35
C VAL A 298 -19.93 22.78 -17.58
N ASP A 299 -19.54 22.06 -16.54
CA ASP A 299 -18.55 20.99 -16.66
C ASP A 299 -19.10 19.81 -17.48
N LEU A 300 -20.35 19.40 -17.27
CA LEU A 300 -20.96 18.35 -18.08
C LEU A 300 -21.08 18.76 -19.55
N ALA A 301 -21.43 20.02 -19.84
CA ALA A 301 -21.48 20.54 -21.20
C ALA A 301 -20.09 20.52 -21.87
N LYS A 302 -19.05 20.91 -21.13
CA LYS A 302 -17.66 20.82 -21.60
C LYS A 302 -17.26 19.38 -21.91
N LEU A 303 -17.50 18.44 -21.00
CA LEU A 303 -17.16 17.03 -21.20
C LEU A 303 -17.96 16.41 -22.36
N ARG A 304 -19.21 16.82 -22.56
CA ARG A 304 -20.01 16.45 -23.75
C ARG A 304 -19.37 16.97 -25.04
N SER A 305 -18.86 18.20 -25.05
CA SER A 305 -18.15 18.74 -26.22
C SER A 305 -16.87 17.96 -26.56
N HIS A 306 -16.28 17.29 -25.57
CA HIS A 306 -15.14 16.37 -25.76
C HIS A 306 -15.56 14.93 -26.12
N GLY A 307 -16.85 14.68 -26.36
CA GLY A 307 -17.34 13.38 -26.80
C GLY A 307 -17.84 12.46 -25.68
N ALA A 308 -18.06 12.96 -24.46
CA ALA A 308 -18.71 12.17 -23.42
C ALA A 308 -20.10 11.68 -23.88
N THR A 309 -20.36 10.39 -23.67
CA THR A 309 -21.58 9.71 -24.12
C THR A 309 -22.45 9.24 -22.96
N HIS A 310 -21.85 8.97 -21.80
CA HIS A 310 -22.56 8.46 -20.63
C HIS A 310 -22.09 9.20 -19.38
N LEU A 311 -23.01 9.38 -18.43
CA LEU A 311 -22.76 9.92 -17.11
C LEU A 311 -23.23 8.90 -16.07
N VAL A 312 -22.42 8.65 -15.06
CA VAL A 312 -22.74 7.73 -13.97
C VAL A 312 -22.58 8.39 -12.62
N PHE A 313 -23.53 8.13 -11.73
CA PHE A 313 -23.46 8.43 -10.31
C PHE A 313 -23.45 7.12 -9.53
N THR A 314 -22.63 7.01 -8.50
CA THR A 314 -22.73 5.94 -7.50
C THR A 314 -23.43 6.42 -6.23
N THR A 315 -23.82 5.51 -5.35
CA THR A 315 -24.53 5.80 -4.10
C THR A 315 -23.90 6.94 -3.30
N ASN A 316 -22.57 6.99 -3.21
CA ASN A 316 -21.85 8.04 -2.47
C ASN A 316 -21.98 9.45 -3.07
N THR A 317 -22.50 9.57 -4.29
CA THR A 317 -22.74 10.84 -5.00
C THR A 317 -24.20 11.10 -5.33
N PHE A 318 -25.13 10.22 -4.91
CA PHE A 318 -26.56 10.40 -5.15
C PHE A 318 -27.11 11.68 -4.52
N TRP A 319 -26.52 12.14 -3.41
CA TRP A 319 -26.89 13.41 -2.80
C TRP A 319 -26.76 14.60 -3.76
N TRP A 320 -25.94 14.51 -4.82
CA TRP A 320 -25.87 15.56 -5.86
C TRP A 320 -27.21 15.69 -6.59
N LEU A 321 -27.88 14.56 -6.83
CA LEU A 321 -29.18 14.51 -7.50
C LEU A 321 -30.33 15.00 -6.59
N GLU A 322 -30.09 15.16 -5.30
CA GLU A 322 -31.06 15.72 -4.35
C GLU A 322 -30.79 17.21 -4.08
N TYR A 323 -29.51 17.56 -3.99
CA TYR A 323 -29.07 18.90 -3.59
C TYR A 323 -29.04 19.92 -4.74
N TYR A 324 -28.87 19.46 -5.99
CA TYR A 324 -28.75 20.34 -7.17
C TYR A 324 -29.97 20.18 -8.11
N PRO A 325 -31.14 20.75 -7.77
CA PRO A 325 -32.39 20.51 -8.50
C PRO A 325 -32.38 21.11 -9.92
N ASP A 326 -31.68 22.21 -10.15
CA ASP A 326 -31.60 22.82 -11.48
C ASP A 326 -30.67 22.02 -12.40
N PHE A 327 -29.59 21.45 -11.85
CA PHE A 327 -28.77 20.47 -12.56
C PHE A 327 -29.60 19.23 -12.94
N VAL A 328 -30.40 18.68 -12.02
CA VAL A 328 -31.26 17.52 -12.30
C VAL A 328 -32.28 17.83 -13.40
N ARG A 329 -32.90 19.03 -13.37
CA ARG A 329 -33.81 19.49 -14.42
C ARG A 329 -33.09 19.61 -15.76
N HIS A 330 -31.85 20.11 -15.77
CA HIS A 330 -31.02 20.16 -16.98
C HIS A 330 -30.67 18.75 -17.49
N LEU A 331 -30.28 17.84 -16.60
CA LEU A 331 -29.95 16.46 -16.92
C LEU A 331 -31.15 15.73 -17.54
N GLY A 332 -32.36 15.92 -16.99
CA GLY A 332 -33.59 15.34 -17.53
C GLY A 332 -33.95 15.82 -18.94
N LYS A 333 -33.46 17.00 -19.36
CA LYS A 333 -33.63 17.50 -20.73
C LYS A 333 -32.55 17.00 -21.68
N THR A 334 -31.36 16.69 -21.16
CA THR A 334 -30.15 16.48 -21.96
C THR A 334 -29.60 15.06 -21.91
N ALA A 335 -30.21 14.18 -21.11
CA ALA A 335 -29.81 12.79 -20.96
C ALA A 335 -31.03 11.90 -20.69
N THR A 336 -30.91 10.63 -21.03
CA THR A 336 -31.89 9.59 -20.72
C THR A 336 -31.32 8.66 -19.66
N LEU A 337 -32.05 8.44 -18.58
CA LEU A 337 -31.71 7.43 -17.57
C LEU A 337 -31.88 6.04 -18.20
N ILE A 338 -30.78 5.29 -18.30
CA ILE A 338 -30.80 3.95 -18.91
C ILE A 338 -30.79 2.83 -17.87
N GLN A 339 -30.25 3.09 -16.68
CA GLN A 339 -30.20 2.10 -15.61
C GLN A 339 -30.20 2.76 -14.23
N ALA A 340 -30.97 2.21 -13.30
CA ALA A 340 -31.09 2.69 -11.93
C ALA A 340 -31.16 1.52 -10.94
N THR A 341 -30.17 1.42 -10.06
CA THR A 341 -30.06 0.41 -9.00
C THR A 341 -29.75 1.07 -7.64
N PRO A 342 -29.96 0.43 -6.49
CA PRO A 342 -29.55 1.04 -5.21
C PRO A 342 -28.07 1.50 -5.15
N GLU A 343 -27.20 0.95 -6.01
CA GLU A 343 -25.76 1.24 -6.07
C GLU A 343 -25.36 2.34 -7.07
N PHE A 344 -26.10 2.51 -8.18
CA PHE A 344 -25.73 3.47 -9.22
C PHE A 344 -26.90 3.95 -10.10
N ARG A 345 -26.67 5.07 -10.79
CA ARG A 345 -27.55 5.64 -11.83
C ARG A 345 -26.71 5.90 -13.07
N ILE A 346 -27.08 5.32 -14.20
CA ILE A 346 -26.39 5.52 -15.48
C ILE A 346 -27.32 6.26 -16.44
N TYR A 347 -26.81 7.34 -17.01
CA TYR A 347 -27.47 8.17 -18.00
C TYR A 347 -26.73 8.07 -19.34
N ARG A 348 -27.47 7.91 -20.43
CA ARG A 348 -26.97 8.17 -21.79
C ARG A 348 -27.18 9.65 -22.08
N LEU A 349 -26.11 10.35 -22.45
CA LEU A 349 -26.16 11.75 -22.83
C LEU A 349 -26.75 11.86 -24.25
N ASN A 350 -27.78 12.69 -24.41
CA ASN A 350 -28.42 12.87 -25.70
C ASN A 350 -27.44 13.55 -26.67
N PRO A 351 -27.52 13.27 -27.98
CA PRO A 351 -26.75 14.00 -28.97
C PRO A 351 -26.96 15.51 -28.78
N ALA A 352 -25.90 16.31 -28.89
CA ALA A 352 -26.06 17.75 -28.91
C ALA A 352 -26.97 18.11 -30.11
N THR A 353 -28.09 18.79 -29.85
CA THR A 353 -28.86 19.45 -30.90
C THR A 353 -27.91 20.42 -31.59
N ARG A 354 -27.60 20.15 -32.87
CA ARG A 354 -26.76 21.01 -33.70
C ARG A 354 -27.32 22.42 -33.82
#